data_AF-A0A9W8D9I5-F1
#
_entry.id   AF-A0A9W8D9I5-F1
#
_cell.length_a   1.000
_cell.length_b   1.000
_cell.length_c   1.000
_cell.angle_alpha   90.00
_cell.angle_beta   90.00
_cell.angle_gamma   90.00
#
_symmetry.space_group_name_H-M   'P 1'
#
loop_
_entity.id
_entity.type
_entity.pdbx_description
1 polymer ?
#
loop_
_entity_poly.entity_id
_entity_poly.type
_entity_poly.pdbx_seq_one_letter_code
_entity_poly.pdbx_strand_id
1 'polypeptide(L)'
;RQADYDLATPEAMTMVRDLVNRKTTKDGLIDKHFNRRAFNETEGLPEWFVDDESLHSKTSLPVSKEAVRMMREKLKALDARPIKKVAEAMARKKMRAAKNIAKIHKKAESVIANDEMTEAEKARSINRMVNRATKAKPKEKVTLVVARNGNRGVQGRPKGVKGRYRMVDPRMKADLRAVKAREKRKKKGGRR
;
A
#
# COMPACT_ATOMS: atom_id res chain seq x y z
N ARG A 1 20.38 33.21 -3.09
CA ARG A 1 19.26 33.07 -4.05
C ARG A 1 18.97 31.59 -4.21
N GLN A 2 17.94 31.07 -3.54
CA GLN A 2 17.38 29.76 -3.89
C GLN A 2 16.54 30.01 -5.14
N ALA A 3 16.94 29.45 -6.29
CA ALA A 3 16.01 29.37 -7.41
C ALA A 3 15.03 28.24 -7.06
N ASP A 4 13.81 28.60 -6.68
CA ASP A 4 12.75 27.64 -6.39
C ASP A 4 12.23 27.07 -7.71
N TYR A 5 12.96 26.11 -8.28
CA TYR A 5 12.45 25.32 -9.40
C TYR A 5 11.24 24.50 -8.91
N ASP A 6 10.05 24.78 -9.44
CA ASP A 6 8.85 24.02 -9.12
C ASP A 6 8.85 22.68 -9.87
N LEU A 7 9.52 21.69 -9.29
CA LEU A 7 9.54 20.33 -9.81
C LEU A 7 8.17 19.68 -9.56
N ALA A 8 7.32 19.71 -10.59
CA ALA A 8 5.95 19.21 -10.52
C ALA A 8 5.86 17.67 -10.50
N THR A 9 6.84 16.96 -11.05
CA THR A 9 6.77 15.50 -11.22
C THR A 9 7.67 14.74 -10.23
N PRO A 10 7.21 13.59 -9.70
CA PRO A 10 8.05 12.73 -8.86
C PRO A 10 9.32 12.27 -9.58
N GLU A 11 9.27 12.03 -10.88
CA GLU A 11 10.41 11.63 -11.70
C GLU A 11 11.49 12.74 -11.71
N ALA A 12 11.11 13.99 -11.92
CA ALA A 12 12.06 15.11 -11.90
C ALA A 12 12.71 15.25 -10.51
N MET A 13 11.93 15.10 -9.43
CA MET A 13 12.46 15.09 -8.06
C MET A 13 13.45 13.94 -7.81
N THR A 14 13.26 12.79 -8.46
CA THR A 14 14.22 11.68 -8.36
C THR A 14 15.52 11.97 -9.07
N MET A 15 15.47 12.52 -10.28
CA MET A 15 16.67 12.89 -11.05
C MET A 15 17.50 13.92 -10.29
N VAL A 16 16.84 14.96 -9.77
CA VAL A 16 17.50 16.00 -8.98
C VAL A 16 18.12 15.41 -7.73
N ARG A 17 17.41 14.51 -7.04
CA ARG A 17 17.96 13.84 -5.84
C ARG A 17 19.15 12.95 -6.18
N ASP A 18 19.13 12.23 -7.29
CA ASP A 18 20.25 11.39 -7.71
C ASP A 18 21.46 12.22 -8.16
N LEU A 19 21.24 13.40 -8.75
CA LEU A 19 22.28 14.37 -9.05
C LEU A 19 22.90 14.96 -7.77
N VAL A 20 22.08 15.39 -6.81
CA VAL A 20 22.52 15.93 -5.51
C VAL A 20 23.32 14.88 -4.73
N ASN A 21 22.86 13.63 -4.74
CA ASN A 21 23.55 12.52 -4.08
C ASN A 21 24.75 11.98 -4.89
N ARG A 22 25.12 12.63 -6.01
CA ARG A 22 26.21 12.23 -6.90
C ARG A 22 26.11 10.79 -7.41
N LYS A 23 24.91 10.23 -7.50
CA LYS A 23 24.68 8.91 -8.13
C LYS A 23 24.72 9.00 -9.65
N THR A 24 24.41 10.17 -10.19
CA THR A 24 24.47 10.48 -11.62
C THR A 24 25.22 11.78 -11.81
N THR A 25 26.09 11.84 -12.81
CA THR A 25 26.72 13.09 -13.27
C THR A 25 25.75 13.86 -14.17
N LYS A 26 26.08 15.14 -14.42
CA LYS A 26 25.34 15.97 -15.37
C LYS A 26 25.34 15.33 -16.77
N ASP A 27 26.50 14.88 -17.23
CA ASP A 27 26.66 14.27 -18.55
C ASP A 27 25.88 12.95 -18.64
N GLY A 28 25.95 12.11 -17.61
CA GLY A 28 25.17 10.88 -17.55
C GLY A 28 23.64 11.10 -17.45
N LEU A 29 23.19 12.30 -17.09
CA LEU A 29 21.77 12.68 -17.19
C LEU A 29 21.41 13.14 -18.61
N ILE A 30 22.31 13.86 -19.28
CA ILE A 30 22.17 14.25 -20.69
C ILE A 30 22.12 13.01 -21.58
N ASP A 31 22.98 12.03 -21.35
CA ASP A 31 22.97 10.77 -22.11
C ASP A 31 21.64 10.01 -21.96
N LYS A 32 21.03 10.06 -20.77
CA LYS A 32 19.71 9.45 -20.52
C LYS A 32 18.57 10.20 -21.19
N HIS A 33 18.76 11.48 -21.51
CA HIS A 33 17.75 12.28 -22.20
C HIS A 33 17.61 11.83 -23.66
N PHE A 34 18.70 11.41 -24.29
CA PHE A 34 18.67 10.81 -25.62
C PHE A 34 17.97 9.43 -25.60
N ASN A 35 16.68 9.45 -25.89
CA ASN A 35 15.82 8.27 -25.98
C ASN A 35 15.11 8.23 -27.33
N ARG A 36 14.28 7.19 -27.56
CA ARG A 36 13.50 7.00 -28.80
C ARG A 36 12.70 8.23 -29.27
N ARG A 37 12.41 9.17 -28.37
CA ARG A 37 11.55 10.34 -28.57
C ARG A 37 12.28 11.67 -28.37
N ALA A 38 13.62 11.67 -28.43
CA ALA A 38 14.42 12.87 -28.16
C ALA A 38 14.37 13.94 -29.27
N PHE A 39 14.04 13.55 -30.50
CA PHE A 39 14.02 14.42 -31.68
C PHE A 39 12.62 14.55 -32.29
N ASN A 40 11.59 14.60 -31.44
CA ASN A 40 10.21 14.81 -31.88
C ASN A 40 9.95 16.31 -31.98
N GLU A 41 9.87 16.85 -33.19
CA GLU A 41 9.53 18.24 -33.45
C GLU A 41 8.02 18.43 -33.20
N THR A 42 7.67 19.38 -32.32
CA THR A 42 6.27 19.68 -31.96
C THR A 42 5.74 20.95 -32.63
N GLU A 43 6.60 21.69 -33.33
CA GLU A 43 6.24 22.95 -33.98
C GLU A 43 5.51 22.69 -35.31
N GLY A 44 4.35 23.31 -35.50
CA GLY A 44 3.56 23.20 -36.74
C GLY A 44 2.60 22.02 -36.81
N LEU A 45 2.49 21.19 -35.75
CA LEU A 45 1.51 20.10 -35.69
C LEU A 45 0.17 20.55 -35.08
N PRO A 46 -0.95 19.91 -35.46
CA PRO A 46 -2.24 20.18 -34.85
C PRO A 46 -2.24 19.93 -33.33
N GLU A 47 -2.94 20.78 -32.58
CA GLU A 47 -3.04 20.69 -31.12
C GLU A 47 -3.55 19.32 -30.64
N TRP A 48 -4.56 18.75 -31.32
CA TRP A 48 -5.08 17.43 -30.97
C TRP A 48 -4.04 16.31 -31.08
N PHE A 49 -3.07 16.43 -31.99
CA PHE A 49 -1.99 15.46 -32.16
C PHE A 49 -0.94 15.63 -31.06
N VAL A 50 -0.55 16.87 -30.74
CA VAL A 50 0.41 17.18 -29.68
C VAL A 50 -0.12 16.75 -28.31
N ASP A 51 -1.40 17.00 -28.04
CA ASP A 51 -2.06 16.58 -26.81
C ASP A 51 -2.07 15.06 -26.65
N ASP A 52 -2.49 14.33 -27.70
CA ASP A 52 -2.50 12.87 -27.70
C ASP A 52 -1.07 12.29 -27.58
N GLU A 53 -0.11 12.87 -28.29
CA GLU A 53 1.29 12.49 -28.20
C GLU A 53 1.83 12.74 -26.79
N SER A 54 1.52 13.87 -26.15
CA SER A 54 1.98 14.20 -24.79
C SER A 54 1.52 13.18 -23.74
N LEU A 55 0.36 12.56 -23.94
CA LEU A 55 -0.18 11.53 -23.05
C LEU A 55 0.56 10.20 -23.21
N HIS A 56 0.91 9.83 -24.45
CA HIS A 56 1.45 8.51 -24.80
C HIS A 56 2.98 8.46 -24.99
N SER A 57 3.64 9.63 -25.06
CA SER A 57 5.08 9.76 -25.29
C SER A 57 5.92 9.72 -24.01
N LYS A 58 5.31 9.57 -22.83
CA LYS A 58 6.00 9.58 -21.53
C LYS A 58 6.81 8.30 -21.30
N THR A 59 8.09 8.46 -20.96
CA THR A 59 8.95 7.35 -20.53
C THR A 59 8.73 7.06 -19.05
N SER A 60 8.49 5.79 -18.69
CA SER A 60 8.31 5.39 -17.30
C SER A 60 9.66 5.32 -16.59
N LEU A 61 10.00 6.37 -15.84
CA LEU A 61 11.27 6.46 -15.11
C LEU A 61 11.12 5.90 -13.70
N PRO A 62 12.16 5.27 -13.14
CA PRO A 62 12.08 4.67 -11.81
C PRO A 62 11.91 5.75 -10.73
N VAL A 63 10.81 5.67 -9.98
CA VAL A 63 10.51 6.62 -8.90
C VAL A 63 11.03 6.17 -7.54
N SER A 64 11.68 7.06 -6.80
CA SER A 64 12.13 6.80 -5.44
C SER A 64 11.05 7.16 -4.41
N LYS A 65 10.92 6.34 -3.36
CA LYS A 65 9.96 6.57 -2.27
C LYS A 65 10.21 7.92 -1.57
N GLU A 66 11.47 8.32 -1.47
CA GLU A 66 11.86 9.57 -0.83
C GLU A 66 11.42 10.79 -1.65
N ALA A 67 11.61 10.76 -2.98
CA ALA A 67 11.15 11.83 -3.85
C ALA A 67 9.63 12.01 -3.79
N VAL A 68 8.88 10.90 -3.81
CA VAL A 68 7.42 10.93 -3.64
C VAL A 68 7.02 11.51 -2.27
N ARG A 69 7.79 11.21 -1.21
CA ARG A 69 7.54 11.79 0.13
C ARG A 69 7.77 13.30 0.12
N MET A 70 8.90 13.77 -0.41
CA MET A 70 9.21 15.21 -0.51
C MET A 70 8.13 15.96 -1.30
N MET A 71 7.67 15.39 -2.43
CA MET A 71 6.60 15.98 -3.24
C MET A 71 5.28 16.06 -2.46
N ARG A 72 4.90 15.00 -1.75
CA ARG A 72 3.70 15.00 -0.90
C ARG A 72 3.79 15.99 0.25
N GLU A 73 4.97 16.17 0.82
CA GLU A 73 5.22 17.16 1.87
C GLU A 73 5.08 18.58 1.34
N LYS A 74 5.60 18.86 0.14
CA LYS A 74 5.40 20.14 -0.57
C LYS A 74 3.92 20.41 -0.81
N LEU A 75 3.20 19.45 -1.40
CA LEU A 75 1.75 19.57 -1.63
C LEU A 75 0.97 19.76 -0.31
N LYS A 76 1.38 19.07 0.76
CA LYS A 76 0.78 19.21 2.08
C LYS A 76 1.08 20.56 2.74
N ALA A 77 2.20 21.19 2.43
CA ALA A 77 2.52 22.53 2.90
C ALA A 77 1.65 23.60 2.21
N LEU A 78 1.29 23.36 0.94
CA LEU A 78 0.36 24.21 0.20
C LEU A 78 -1.11 23.97 0.60
N ASP A 79 -1.47 22.73 0.93
CA ASP A 79 -2.83 22.37 1.36
C ASP A 79 -3.12 22.92 2.77
N ALA A 80 -4.04 23.89 2.84
CA ALA A 80 -4.48 24.46 4.11
C ALA A 80 -5.20 23.39 4.94
N ARG A 81 -4.65 23.05 6.10
CA ARG A 81 -5.32 22.24 7.13
C ARG A 81 -5.91 23.14 8.21
N PRO A 82 -7.05 23.82 7.97
CA PRO A 82 -7.57 24.77 8.94
C PRO A 82 -7.94 24.06 10.25
N ILE A 83 -7.76 24.77 11.37
CA ILE A 83 -8.05 24.28 12.73
C ILE A 83 -9.44 23.65 12.81
N LYS A 84 -10.43 24.27 12.15
CA LYS A 84 -11.81 23.75 12.03
C LYS A 84 -11.87 22.33 11.44
N LYS A 85 -11.17 22.05 10.34
CA LYS A 85 -11.19 20.73 9.69
C LYS A 85 -10.44 19.68 10.51
N VAL A 86 -9.40 20.08 11.24
CA VAL A 86 -8.72 19.19 12.20
C VAL A 86 -9.66 18.83 13.35
N ALA A 87 -10.36 19.82 13.93
CA ALA A 87 -11.34 19.59 14.98
C ALA A 87 -12.52 18.72 14.51
N GLU A 88 -13.08 18.97 13.33
CA GLU A 88 -14.12 18.14 12.71
C GLU A 88 -13.64 16.69 12.53
N ALA A 89 -12.40 16.48 12.08
CA ALA A 89 -11.84 15.15 11.91
C ALA A 89 -11.65 14.41 13.24
N MET A 90 -11.19 15.11 14.29
CA MET A 90 -11.09 14.57 15.64
C MET A 90 -12.47 14.23 16.22
N ALA A 91 -13.44 15.13 16.08
CA ALA A 91 -14.81 14.90 16.51
C ALA A 91 -15.45 13.70 15.79
N ARG A 92 -15.24 13.55 14.47
CA ARG A 92 -15.69 12.37 13.71
C ARG A 92 -15.04 11.07 14.22
N LYS A 93 -13.75 11.09 14.55
CA LYS A 93 -13.07 9.92 15.15
C LYS A 93 -13.66 9.58 16.53
N LYS A 94 -13.87 10.59 17.40
CA LYS A 94 -14.52 10.41 18.71
C LYS A 94 -15.93 9.86 18.58
N MET A 95 -16.74 10.40 17.66
CA MET A 95 -18.10 9.93 17.38
C MET A 95 -18.11 8.49 16.87
N ARG A 96 -17.18 8.09 15.99
CA ARG A 96 -17.06 6.70 15.54
C ARG A 96 -16.71 5.76 16.70
N ALA A 97 -15.80 6.16 17.57
CA ALA A 97 -15.45 5.39 18.77
C ALA A 97 -16.64 5.26 19.73
N ALA A 98 -17.32 6.38 20.05
CA ALA A 98 -18.51 6.39 20.90
C ALA A 98 -19.65 5.54 20.33
N LYS A 99 -19.93 5.63 19.02
CA LYS A 99 -20.94 4.78 18.35
C LYS A 99 -20.59 3.30 18.45
N ASN A 100 -19.32 2.92 18.37
CA ASN A 100 -18.92 1.52 18.53
C ASN A 100 -19.14 1.05 19.98
N ILE A 101 -18.77 1.87 20.97
CA ILE A 101 -19.01 1.56 22.40
C ILE A 101 -20.50 1.41 22.68
N ALA A 102 -21.32 2.37 22.24
CA ALA A 102 -22.77 2.31 22.41
C ALA A 102 -23.39 1.05 21.76
N LYS A 103 -22.90 0.63 20.59
CA LYS A 103 -23.34 -0.64 19.96
C LYS A 103 -22.98 -1.87 20.80
N ILE A 104 -21.82 -1.87 21.44
CA ILE A 104 -21.39 -2.99 22.31
C ILE A 104 -22.21 -2.98 23.59
N HIS A 105 -22.47 -1.80 24.17
CA HIS A 105 -23.30 -1.65 25.34
C HIS A 105 -24.70 -2.24 25.11
N LYS A 106 -25.37 -1.84 24.01
CA LYS A 106 -26.68 -2.38 23.61
C LYS A 106 -26.67 -3.90 23.41
N LYS A 107 -25.58 -4.45 22.86
CA LYS A 107 -25.42 -5.90 22.71
C LYS A 107 -25.16 -6.60 24.04
N ALA A 108 -24.39 -5.97 24.94
CA ALA A 108 -24.16 -6.48 26.28
C ALA A 108 -25.47 -6.52 27.07
N GLU A 109 -26.29 -5.46 27.02
CA GLU A 109 -27.63 -5.43 27.60
C GLU A 109 -28.50 -6.57 27.08
N SER A 110 -28.54 -6.80 25.76
CA SER A 110 -29.30 -7.93 25.20
C SER A 110 -28.82 -9.30 25.66
N VAL A 111 -27.51 -9.45 25.92
CA VAL A 111 -26.92 -10.70 26.42
C VAL A 111 -27.23 -10.89 27.90
N ILE A 112 -27.28 -9.81 28.68
CA ILE A 112 -27.66 -9.84 30.10
C ILE A 112 -29.12 -10.26 30.24
N ALA A 113 -30.00 -9.73 29.39
CA ALA A 113 -31.44 -10.02 29.38
C ALA A 113 -31.82 -11.41 28.86
N ASN A 114 -30.88 -12.19 28.31
CA ASN A 114 -31.15 -13.56 27.88
C ASN A 114 -31.15 -14.51 29.08
N ASP A 115 -32.30 -15.05 29.46
CA ASP A 115 -32.43 -15.94 30.62
C ASP A 115 -31.94 -17.38 30.37
N GLU A 116 -31.73 -17.76 29.11
CA GLU A 116 -31.21 -19.09 28.73
C GLU A 116 -29.71 -19.28 29.03
N MET A 117 -28.97 -18.20 29.28
CA MET A 117 -27.52 -18.25 29.51
C MET A 117 -27.17 -18.18 30.99
N THR A 118 -26.18 -18.97 31.42
CA THR A 118 -25.61 -18.85 32.77
C THR A 118 -24.84 -17.53 32.93
N GLU A 119 -24.77 -17.00 34.14
CA GLU A 119 -24.06 -15.74 34.44
C GLU A 119 -22.58 -15.78 34.00
N ALA A 120 -21.91 -16.92 34.17
CA ALA A 120 -20.54 -17.13 33.74
C ALA A 120 -20.39 -17.02 32.20
N GLU A 121 -21.37 -17.51 31.44
CA GLU A 121 -21.39 -17.43 29.99
C GLU A 121 -21.77 -16.03 29.49
N LYS A 122 -22.66 -15.33 30.20
CA LYS A 122 -22.94 -13.89 29.99
C LYS A 122 -21.67 -13.07 30.16
N ALA A 123 -20.92 -13.27 31.26
CA ALA A 123 -19.66 -12.57 31.49
C ALA A 123 -18.60 -12.87 30.40
N ARG A 124 -18.46 -14.14 29.98
CA ARG A 124 -17.53 -14.53 28.91
C ARG A 124 -17.91 -13.94 27.55
N SER A 125 -19.19 -13.90 27.22
CA SER A 125 -19.67 -13.36 25.95
C SER A 125 -19.53 -11.83 25.89
N ILE A 126 -19.84 -11.11 26.98
CA ILE A 126 -19.57 -9.66 27.12
C ILE A 126 -18.08 -9.37 26.96
N ASN A 127 -17.22 -10.10 27.68
CA ASN A 127 -15.77 -9.95 27.56
C ASN A 127 -15.27 -10.20 26.12
N ARG A 128 -15.85 -11.18 25.42
CA ARG A 128 -15.50 -11.45 24.00
C ARG A 128 -15.93 -10.31 23.09
N MET A 129 -17.10 -9.70 23.32
CA MET A 129 -17.57 -8.54 22.54
C MET A 129 -16.70 -7.30 22.76
N VAL A 130 -16.35 -7.00 24.00
CA VAL A 130 -15.47 -5.87 24.35
C VAL A 130 -14.08 -6.06 23.74
N ASN A 131 -13.47 -7.24 23.92
CA ASN A 131 -12.16 -7.55 23.35
C ASN A 131 -12.10 -7.43 21.82
N ARG A 132 -13.20 -7.81 21.13
CA ARG A 132 -13.27 -7.71 19.67
C ARG A 132 -13.38 -6.27 19.16
N ALA A 133 -13.84 -5.35 20.00
CA ALA A 133 -13.98 -3.95 19.65
C ALA A 133 -12.77 -3.09 20.00
N THR A 134 -12.06 -3.44 21.08
CA THR A 134 -10.87 -2.72 21.52
C THR A 134 -9.62 -3.18 20.75
N LYS A 135 -9.53 -4.45 20.38
CA LYS A 135 -8.39 -4.98 19.63
C LYS A 135 -8.58 -4.74 18.13
N ALA A 136 -7.51 -4.30 17.47
CA ALA A 136 -7.45 -4.30 16.01
C ALA A 136 -7.73 -5.71 15.49
N LYS A 137 -8.56 -5.84 14.45
CA LYS A 137 -8.85 -7.15 13.84
C LYS A 137 -7.52 -7.81 13.47
N PRO A 138 -7.22 -9.01 14.01
CA PRO A 138 -5.98 -9.69 13.64
C PRO A 138 -5.98 -9.91 12.13
N LYS A 139 -4.82 -9.75 11.50
CA LYS A 139 -4.67 -10.07 10.07
C LYS A 139 -5.01 -11.54 9.90
N GLU A 140 -6.07 -11.83 9.13
CA GLU A 140 -6.45 -13.20 8.82
C GLU A 140 -5.26 -13.91 8.17
N LYS A 141 -4.76 -14.95 8.83
CA LYS A 141 -3.66 -15.75 8.31
C LYS A 141 -4.17 -16.50 7.09
N VAL A 142 -3.42 -16.40 5.99
CA VAL A 142 -3.75 -17.14 4.77
C VAL A 142 -3.61 -18.63 5.04
N THR A 143 -4.68 -19.39 4.86
CA THR A 143 -4.64 -20.86 5.03
C THR A 143 -3.87 -21.47 3.86
N LEU A 144 -2.83 -22.24 4.17
CA LEU A 144 -2.02 -22.96 3.19
C LEU A 144 -2.71 -24.29 2.89
N VAL A 145 -3.11 -24.49 1.63
CA VAL A 145 -3.73 -25.74 1.17
C VAL A 145 -2.75 -26.44 0.27
N VAL A 146 -2.42 -27.69 0.56
CA VAL A 146 -1.53 -28.48 -0.30
C VAL A 146 -2.34 -29.04 -1.47
N ALA A 147 -1.88 -28.80 -2.70
CA ALA A 147 -2.46 -29.34 -3.94
C ALA A 147 -2.15 -30.84 -4.08
N ARG A 148 -2.69 -31.66 -3.19
CA ARG A 148 -2.55 -33.12 -3.19
C ARG A 148 -3.93 -33.77 -3.22
N ASN A 149 -4.01 -34.95 -3.84
CA ASN A 149 -5.23 -35.76 -3.95
C ASN A 149 -6.40 -34.92 -4.50
N GLY A 150 -7.54 -34.87 -3.80
CA GLY A 150 -8.74 -34.12 -4.22
C GLY A 150 -8.58 -32.60 -4.30
N ASN A 151 -7.44 -32.04 -3.85
CA ASN A 151 -7.12 -30.62 -4.02
C ASN A 151 -6.19 -30.35 -5.22
N ARG A 152 -5.81 -31.38 -5.99
CA ARG A 152 -4.96 -31.26 -7.18
C ARG A 152 -5.81 -30.95 -8.41
N GLY A 153 -5.44 -29.93 -9.18
CA GLY A 153 -6.15 -29.54 -10.41
C GLY A 153 -7.53 -28.90 -10.19
N VAL A 154 -7.85 -28.51 -8.95
CA VAL A 154 -9.12 -27.84 -8.65
C VAL A 154 -9.09 -26.43 -9.24
N GLN A 155 -10.00 -26.16 -10.19
CA GLN A 155 -10.16 -24.85 -10.82
C GLN A 155 -10.78 -23.80 -9.88
N GLY A 156 -11.46 -24.26 -8.83
CA GLY A 156 -12.14 -23.42 -7.85
C GLY A 156 -11.55 -23.46 -6.45
N ARG A 157 -12.38 -23.11 -5.47
CA ARG A 157 -12.02 -23.14 -4.05
C ARG A 157 -11.99 -24.61 -3.56
N PRO A 158 -10.91 -25.05 -2.89
CA PRO A 158 -10.86 -26.37 -2.28
C PRO A 158 -11.92 -26.49 -1.18
N LYS A 159 -12.54 -27.68 -1.07
CA LYS A 159 -13.58 -27.95 -0.07
C LYS A 159 -13.01 -27.78 1.34
N GLY A 160 -13.80 -27.19 2.24
CA GLY A 160 -13.44 -27.00 3.65
C GLY A 160 -12.61 -25.74 3.99
N VAL A 161 -12.27 -24.90 3.00
CA VAL A 161 -11.44 -23.70 3.22
C VAL A 161 -12.27 -22.42 3.10
N LYS A 162 -12.40 -21.69 4.21
CA LYS A 162 -13.11 -20.40 4.29
C LYS A 162 -12.11 -19.23 4.36
N GLY A 163 -12.40 -18.11 3.69
CA GLY A 163 -11.53 -16.93 3.70
C GLY A 163 -10.38 -16.98 2.69
N ARG A 164 -9.31 -16.21 2.92
CA ARG A 164 -8.14 -16.15 2.02
C ARG A 164 -7.33 -17.43 2.11
N TYR A 165 -7.11 -18.10 0.98
CA TYR A 165 -6.28 -19.29 0.90
C TYR A 165 -5.17 -19.12 -0.13
N ARG A 166 -4.09 -19.89 0.06
CA ARG A 166 -3.03 -20.06 -0.94
C ARG A 166 -2.86 -21.54 -1.19
N MET A 167 -3.17 -21.97 -2.41
CA MET A 167 -2.84 -23.31 -2.86
C MET A 167 -1.32 -23.40 -3.03
N VAL A 168 -0.71 -24.47 -2.51
CA VAL A 168 0.73 -24.70 -2.56
C VAL A 168 0.97 -26.08 -3.16
N ASP A 169 1.82 -26.14 -4.17
CA ASP A 169 2.28 -27.38 -4.78
C ASP A 169 3.78 -27.63 -4.50
N PRO A 170 4.31 -28.82 -4.80
CA PRO A 170 5.73 -29.12 -4.62
C PRO A 170 6.66 -28.23 -5.46
N ARG A 171 6.22 -27.81 -6.67
CA ARG A 171 7.01 -26.96 -7.58
C ARG A 171 7.22 -25.57 -6.99
N MET A 172 6.15 -24.95 -6.50
CA MET A 172 6.18 -23.68 -5.77
C MET A 172 7.10 -23.75 -4.54
N LYS A 173 7.14 -24.87 -3.82
CA LYS A 173 8.09 -25.06 -2.71
C LYS A 173 9.53 -25.03 -3.20
N ALA A 174 9.84 -25.65 -4.33
CA ALA A 174 11.17 -25.63 -4.93
C ALA A 174 11.56 -24.22 -5.41
N ASP A 175 10.66 -23.53 -6.12
CA ASP A 175 10.88 -22.18 -6.62
C ASP A 175 11.11 -21.19 -5.48
N LEU A 176 10.28 -21.25 -4.42
CA LEU A 176 10.46 -20.41 -3.23
C LEU A 176 11.76 -20.73 -2.48
N ARG A 177 12.22 -21.97 -2.49
CA ARG A 177 13.50 -22.36 -1.88
C ARG A 177 14.67 -21.76 -2.67
N ALA A 178 14.63 -21.83 -4.00
CA ALA A 178 15.64 -21.24 -4.87
C ALA A 178 15.69 -19.70 -4.72
N VAL A 179 14.53 -19.03 -4.71
CA VAL A 179 14.44 -17.58 -4.48
C VAL A 179 15.04 -17.21 -3.12
N LYS A 180 14.65 -17.90 -2.04
CA LYS A 180 15.21 -17.66 -0.70
C LYS A 180 16.72 -17.90 -0.63
N ALA A 181 17.24 -18.91 -1.34
CA ALA A 181 18.68 -19.15 -1.41
C ALA A 181 19.41 -17.99 -2.12
N ARG A 182 18.87 -17.48 -3.24
CA ARG A 182 19.40 -16.30 -3.95
C ARG A 182 19.38 -15.05 -3.07
N GLU A 183 18.28 -14.80 -2.37
CA GLU A 183 18.16 -13.67 -1.44
C GLU A 183 19.17 -13.75 -0.28
N LYS A 184 19.38 -14.94 0.29
CA LYS A 184 20.40 -15.16 1.33
C LYS A 184 21.81 -14.88 0.81
N ARG A 185 22.14 -15.32 -0.42
CA ARG A 185 23.42 -15.01 -1.07
C ARG A 185 23.61 -13.51 -1.27
N LYS A 186 22.58 -12.81 -1.79
CA LYS A 186 22.61 -11.34 -1.95
C LYS A 186 22.84 -10.61 -0.62
N LYS A 187 22.17 -11.03 0.47
CA LYS A 187 22.36 -10.44 1.80
C LYS A 187 23.75 -10.66 2.40
N LYS A 188 24.38 -11.82 2.14
CA LYS A 188 25.75 -12.09 2.59
C LYS A 188 26.80 -11.33 1.77
N GLY A 189 26.54 -11.10 0.48
CA GLY A 189 27.44 -10.37 -0.41
C GLY A 189 27.49 -8.84 -0.18
N GLY A 190 26.51 -8.26 0.50
CA GLY A 190 26.48 -6.83 0.84
C GLY A 190 27.14 -6.47 2.18
N ARG A 191 27.94 -7.37 2.76
CA ARG A 191 28.69 -7.16 4.01
C ARG A 191 30.20 -7.13 3.79
N ARG A 192 30.62 -6.88 2.55
CA ARG A 192 31.97 -6.47 2.15
C ARG A 192 31.87 -5.10 1.52
#